data_AF-A0A7T5EW63-F1
#
_entry.id   AF-A0A7T5EW63-F1
#
_cell.length_a   1.000
_cell.length_b   1.000
_cell.length_c   1.000
_cell.angle_alpha   90.00
_cell.angle_beta   90.00
_cell.angle_gamma   90.00
#
_symmetry.space_group_name_H-M   'P 1'
#
loop_
_entity.id
_entity.type
_entity.pdbx_description
1 polymer ?
#
loop_
_entity_poly.entity_id
_entity_poly.type
_entity_poly.pdbx_seq_one_letter_code
_entity_poly.pdbx_strand_id
1 'polypeptide(L)'
;MTSITTSTNHEYRVALHRSSTKLQVNSSAINQPPNTGLAEYVGAFGATKFQMPKNALKALNQFVLSVSPKAQQNSINLGNGISGNMFLFNNEATVEWNEGNWKCQVSGSNKSYVINESQKIVSYLHIHLLPKTMGTLGVMQTNGGNHTELHWAIGNVLFAASNYHQAMNAIKMVISMRMYPSGKSTGVQY
;
A
#
# COMPACT_ATOMS: atom_id res chain seq x y z
N MET A 1 7.96 -5.90 18.93
CA MET A 1 6.81 -5.67 18.04
C MET A 1 5.65 -6.49 18.56
N THR A 2 4.44 -5.94 18.50
CA THR A 2 3.18 -6.59 18.89
C THR A 2 2.07 -6.18 17.92
N SER A 3 0.84 -6.66 18.10
CA SER A 3 -0.27 -6.35 17.21
C SER A 3 -1.62 -6.22 17.91
N ILE A 4 -2.48 -5.39 17.31
CA ILE A 4 -3.92 -5.37 17.55
C ILE A 4 -4.59 -6.01 16.34
N THR A 5 -5.47 -6.97 16.60
CA THR A 5 -6.23 -7.69 15.59
C THR A 5 -7.71 -7.41 15.74
N THR A 6 -8.39 -7.10 14.66
CA THR A 6 -9.84 -6.97 14.61
C THR A 6 -10.40 -7.85 13.50
N SER A 7 -11.52 -8.52 13.75
CA SER A 7 -12.18 -9.36 12.75
C SER A 7 -13.69 -9.30 12.85
N THR A 8 -14.35 -9.36 11.71
CA THR A 8 -15.79 -9.60 11.55
C THR A 8 -16.00 -10.78 10.62
N ASN A 9 -17.26 -11.10 10.28
CA ASN A 9 -17.56 -12.15 9.30
C ASN A 9 -17.05 -11.82 7.88
N HIS A 10 -16.72 -10.56 7.60
CA HIS A 10 -16.36 -10.09 6.26
C HIS A 10 -15.02 -9.36 6.21
N GLU A 11 -14.33 -9.16 7.33
CA GLU A 11 -13.09 -8.41 7.35
C GLU A 11 -12.16 -8.90 8.45
N TYR A 12 -10.85 -8.84 8.21
CA TYR A 12 -9.88 -8.84 9.28
C TYR A 12 -8.82 -7.77 9.03
N ARG A 13 -8.24 -7.28 10.13
CA ARG A 13 -7.11 -6.35 10.13
C ARG A 13 -6.14 -6.72 11.25
N VAL A 14 -4.85 -6.65 10.95
CA VAL A 14 -3.74 -6.78 11.88
C VAL A 14 -2.94 -5.49 11.83
N ALA A 15 -3.02 -4.69 12.89
CA ALA A 15 -2.22 -3.49 13.08
C ALA A 15 -0.95 -3.83 13.85
N LEU A 16 0.20 -3.46 13.31
CA LEU A 16 1.52 -3.72 13.89
C LEU A 16 1.98 -2.50 14.68
N HIS A 17 2.41 -2.73 15.91
CA HIS A 17 2.92 -1.70 16.80
C HIS A 17 4.33 -2.02 17.27
N ARG A 18 5.17 -0.98 17.31
CA ARG A 18 6.44 -1.01 18.01
C ARG A 18 6.19 -0.89 19.51
N SER A 19 7.03 -1.56 20.28
CA SER A 19 7.04 -1.50 21.73
C SER A 19 8.42 -1.93 22.20
N SER A 20 8.95 -1.24 23.21
CA SER A 20 10.19 -1.57 23.92
C SER A 20 10.02 -2.73 24.90
N THR A 21 8.77 -3.13 25.20
CA THR A 21 8.46 -4.25 26.07
C THR A 21 7.77 -5.36 25.28
N LYS A 22 7.92 -6.61 25.75
CA LYS A 22 7.23 -7.75 25.14
C LYS A 22 5.77 -7.73 25.56
N LEU A 23 4.90 -7.29 24.65
CA LEU A 23 3.46 -7.30 24.84
C LEU A 23 2.83 -8.49 24.11
N GLN A 24 1.80 -9.08 24.71
CA GLN A 24 0.96 -10.06 24.03
C GLN A 24 0.13 -9.40 22.93
N VAL A 25 -0.27 -10.18 21.94
CA VAL A 25 -1.24 -9.75 20.91
C VAL A 25 -2.54 -9.32 21.61
N ASN A 26 -3.15 -8.23 21.15
CA ASN A 26 -4.37 -7.62 21.70
C ASN A 26 -4.27 -7.16 23.16
N SER A 27 -3.05 -6.98 23.69
CA SER A 27 -2.88 -6.38 25.02
C SER A 27 -3.44 -4.95 25.03
N SER A 28 -4.24 -4.61 26.05
CA SER A 28 -4.74 -3.24 26.25
C SER A 28 -3.61 -2.22 26.43
N ALA A 29 -2.44 -2.67 26.89
CA ALA A 29 -1.24 -1.84 27.06
C ALA A 29 -0.68 -1.29 25.72
N ILE A 30 -1.10 -1.83 24.57
CA ILE A 30 -0.75 -1.27 23.25
C ILE A 30 -1.38 0.12 23.07
N ASN A 31 -2.58 0.34 23.61
CA ASN A 31 -3.29 1.62 23.49
C ASN A 31 -2.97 2.61 24.62
N GLN A 32 -1.94 2.31 25.44
CA GLN A 32 -1.54 3.13 26.58
C GLN A 32 -0.11 3.64 26.40
N PRO A 33 0.24 4.84 26.92
CA PRO A 33 1.63 5.28 26.97
C PRO A 33 2.54 4.23 27.65
N PRO A 34 3.77 4.02 27.17
CA PRO A 34 4.42 4.71 26.05
C PRO A 34 4.15 4.12 24.66
N ASN A 35 3.30 3.08 24.54
CA ASN A 35 3.12 2.30 23.29
C ASN A 35 2.04 2.88 22.34
N THR A 36 1.45 4.02 22.71
CA THR A 36 0.36 4.67 21.97
C THR A 36 0.87 5.79 21.07
N GLY A 37 0.05 6.19 20.09
CA GLY A 37 0.36 7.27 19.16
C GLY A 37 0.95 6.81 17.83
N LEU A 38 1.07 7.76 16.89
CA LEU A 38 1.46 7.50 15.51
C LEU A 38 2.91 7.04 15.35
N ALA A 39 3.81 7.42 16.26
CA ALA A 39 5.22 7.02 16.22
C ALA A 39 5.42 5.52 16.47
N GLU A 40 4.51 4.89 17.23
CA GLU A 40 4.58 3.47 17.53
C GLU A 40 3.76 2.62 16.55
N TYR A 41 2.88 3.23 15.76
CA TYR A 41 2.14 2.54 14.71
C TYR A 41 3.03 2.29 13.49
N VAL A 42 3.30 1.02 13.20
CA VAL A 42 4.19 0.65 12.08
C VAL A 42 3.40 0.60 10.77
N GLY A 43 2.20 0.02 10.81
CA GLY A 43 1.42 -0.29 9.62
C GLY A 43 0.37 -1.36 9.89
N ALA A 44 -0.34 -1.79 8.86
CA ALA A 44 -1.33 -2.83 8.98
C ALA A 44 -1.41 -3.69 7.72
N PHE A 45 -2.00 -4.87 7.87
CA PHE A 45 -2.50 -5.63 6.73
C PHE A 45 -3.86 -6.22 7.06
N GLY A 46 -4.64 -6.52 6.04
CA GLY A 46 -5.99 -7.02 6.22
C GLY A 46 -6.64 -7.42 4.91
N ALA A 47 -7.89 -7.86 5.02
CA ALA A 47 -8.72 -8.13 3.86
C ALA A 47 -10.18 -7.90 4.18
N THR A 48 -10.93 -7.41 3.19
CA THR A 48 -12.38 -7.22 3.24
C THR A 48 -13.04 -8.02 2.12
N LYS A 49 -13.99 -8.87 2.49
CA LYS A 49 -14.81 -9.68 1.58
C LYS A 49 -16.07 -8.92 1.19
N PHE A 50 -16.27 -8.80 -0.11
CA PHE A 50 -17.45 -8.22 -0.72
C PHE A 50 -18.43 -9.31 -1.17
N GLN A 51 -19.68 -8.91 -1.41
CA GLN A 51 -20.69 -9.83 -1.95
C GLN A 51 -20.35 -10.34 -3.35
N MET A 52 -19.74 -9.50 -4.19
CA MET A 52 -19.41 -9.82 -5.59
C MET A 52 -18.01 -9.31 -5.98
N PRO A 53 -17.32 -9.99 -6.91
CA PRO A 53 -16.01 -9.56 -7.42
C PRO A 53 -15.95 -8.12 -7.92
N LYS A 54 -16.98 -7.69 -8.66
CA LYS A 54 -17.06 -6.31 -9.18
C LYS A 54 -17.05 -5.24 -8.08
N ASN A 55 -17.55 -5.55 -6.88
CA ASN A 55 -17.58 -4.59 -5.78
C ASN A 55 -16.17 -4.43 -5.16
N ALA A 56 -15.41 -5.52 -5.04
CA ALA A 56 -14.02 -5.45 -4.59
C ALA A 56 -13.16 -4.66 -5.57
N LEU A 57 -13.33 -4.87 -6.89
CA LEU A 57 -12.65 -4.09 -7.92
C LEU A 57 -13.06 -2.61 -7.87
N LYS A 58 -14.36 -2.31 -7.73
CA LYS A 58 -14.83 -0.91 -7.62
C LYS A 58 -14.26 -0.20 -6.39
N ALA A 59 -14.05 -0.93 -5.29
CA ALA A 59 -13.49 -0.37 -4.06
C ALA A 59 -12.04 0.13 -4.25
N LEU A 60 -11.26 -0.44 -5.19
CA LEU A 60 -9.90 0.04 -5.49
C LEU A 60 -9.85 1.53 -5.84
N ASN A 61 -10.89 2.04 -6.52
CA ASN A 61 -10.95 3.44 -6.94
C ASN A 61 -10.93 4.44 -5.76
N GLN A 62 -11.28 4.00 -4.56
CA GLN A 62 -11.24 4.84 -3.36
C GLN A 62 -9.82 5.11 -2.88
N PHE A 63 -8.85 4.28 -3.30
CA PHE A 63 -7.45 4.35 -2.87
C PHE A 63 -6.53 4.94 -3.94
N VAL A 64 -7.11 5.44 -5.04
CA VAL A 64 -6.36 6.20 -6.05
C VAL A 64 -6.26 7.64 -5.55
N LEU A 65 -5.03 8.14 -5.46
CA LEU A 65 -4.76 9.53 -5.10
C LEU A 65 -5.38 10.44 -6.14
N SER A 66 -6.17 11.40 -5.67
CA SER A 66 -6.82 12.38 -6.54
C SER A 66 -5.79 13.37 -7.07
N VAL A 67 -5.85 13.64 -8.37
CA VAL A 67 -5.04 14.66 -9.02
C VAL A 67 -5.98 15.79 -9.47
N SER A 68 -5.56 17.03 -9.24
CA SER A 68 -6.34 18.19 -9.68
C SER A 68 -6.51 18.18 -11.20
N PRO A 69 -7.71 18.43 -11.74
CA PRO A 69 -7.92 18.55 -13.19
C PRO A 69 -7.21 19.77 -13.79
N LYS A 70 -6.71 20.70 -12.95
CA LYS A 70 -5.92 21.87 -13.34
C LYS A 70 -4.41 21.63 -13.26
N ALA A 71 -3.97 20.44 -12.86
CA ALA A 71 -2.56 20.13 -12.74
C ALA A 71 -1.86 20.18 -14.10
N GLN A 72 -0.66 20.74 -14.12
CA GLN A 72 0.20 20.63 -15.30
C GLN A 72 0.75 19.21 -15.37
N GLN A 73 0.52 18.53 -16.50
CA GLN A 73 0.98 17.18 -16.73
C GLN A 73 2.22 17.16 -17.63
N ASN A 74 3.25 16.42 -17.22
CA ASN A 74 4.45 16.17 -18.01
C ASN A 74 4.82 14.69 -17.96
N SER A 75 5.31 14.13 -19.07
CA SER A 75 5.89 12.79 -19.07
C SER A 75 7.28 12.81 -18.46
N ILE A 76 7.62 11.80 -17.66
CA ILE A 76 8.95 11.63 -17.05
C ILE A 76 9.43 10.19 -17.19
N ASN A 77 10.74 10.01 -17.33
CA ASN A 77 11.37 8.69 -17.33
C ASN A 77 11.63 8.22 -15.89
N LEU A 78 11.11 7.04 -15.53
CA LEU A 78 11.28 6.44 -14.20
C LEU A 78 12.37 5.36 -14.15
N GLY A 79 13.01 5.07 -15.28
CA GLY A 79 14.01 4.02 -15.44
C GLY A 79 13.41 2.68 -15.89
N ASN A 80 14.27 1.73 -16.28
CA ASN A 80 13.89 0.36 -16.68
C ASN A 80 12.82 0.28 -17.80
N GLY A 81 12.80 1.28 -18.69
CA GLY A 81 11.82 1.37 -19.77
C GLY A 81 10.43 1.83 -19.34
N ILE A 82 10.25 2.23 -18.06
CA ILE A 82 8.99 2.74 -17.53
C ILE A 82 8.99 4.27 -17.61
N SER A 83 7.90 4.81 -18.17
CA SER A 83 7.58 6.24 -18.16
C SER A 83 6.37 6.48 -17.27
N GLY A 84 6.36 7.61 -16.56
CA GLY A 84 5.26 8.05 -15.72
C GLY A 84 4.73 9.43 -16.12
N ASN A 85 3.56 9.77 -15.62
CA ASN A 85 2.97 11.10 -15.71
C ASN A 85 3.23 11.85 -14.41
N MET A 86 3.90 12.99 -14.49
CA MET A 86 4.07 13.92 -13.38
C MET A 86 3.01 15.03 -13.47
N PHE A 87 2.28 15.22 -12.38
CA PHE A 87 1.27 16.25 -12.21
C PHE A 87 1.75 17.27 -11.17
N LEU A 88 1.66 18.55 -11.50
CA LEU A 88 2.06 19.65 -10.62
C LEU A 88 0.88 20.61 -10.40
N PHE A 89 0.51 20.86 -9.14
CA PHE A 89 -0.54 21.80 -8.79
C PHE A 89 -0.38 22.31 -7.35
N ASN A 90 -0.44 23.62 -7.11
CA ASN A 90 -0.39 24.23 -5.77
C ASN A 90 0.71 23.69 -4.84
N ASN A 91 1.96 23.64 -5.30
CA ASN A 91 3.12 23.09 -4.58
C ASN A 91 3.02 21.59 -4.22
N GLU A 92 2.07 20.86 -4.81
CA GLU A 92 1.98 19.41 -4.74
C GLU A 92 2.45 18.81 -6.06
N ALA A 93 3.23 17.74 -5.96
CA ALA A 93 3.69 16.93 -7.08
C ALA A 93 3.19 15.50 -6.90
N THR A 94 2.57 14.95 -7.94
CA THR A 94 2.18 13.53 -8.00
C THR A 94 2.79 12.90 -9.23
N VAL A 95 3.48 11.78 -9.06
CA VAL A 95 3.94 10.92 -10.16
C VAL A 95 3.07 9.68 -10.20
N GLU A 96 2.52 9.39 -11.37
CA GLU A 96 1.65 8.25 -11.64
C GLU A 96 2.22 7.38 -12.76
N TRP A 97 2.21 6.07 -12.58
CA TRP A 97 2.55 5.10 -13.63
C TRP A 97 1.78 3.80 -13.41
N ASN A 98 1.92 2.85 -14.34
CA ASN A 98 1.37 1.52 -14.21
C ASN A 98 2.47 0.46 -14.11
N GLU A 99 2.26 -0.52 -13.23
CA GLU A 99 3.04 -1.76 -13.15
C GLU A 99 2.12 -2.94 -13.45
N GLY A 100 2.08 -3.36 -14.72
CA GLY A 100 1.06 -4.29 -15.19
C GLY A 100 -0.36 -3.73 -14.97
N ASN A 101 -1.16 -4.42 -14.16
CA ASN A 101 -2.52 -4.00 -13.80
C ASN A 101 -2.60 -3.16 -12.51
N TRP A 102 -1.45 -2.73 -11.99
CA TRP A 102 -1.38 -1.86 -10.82
C TRP A 102 -1.27 -0.40 -11.23
N LYS A 103 -2.09 0.45 -10.61
CA LYS A 103 -1.95 1.89 -10.68
C LYS A 103 -1.05 2.36 -9.53
N CYS A 104 0.10 2.93 -9.83
CA CYS A 104 1.10 3.36 -8.85
C CYS A 104 1.19 4.89 -8.80
N GLN A 105 1.17 5.45 -7.61
CA GLN A 105 1.22 6.90 -7.39
C GLN A 105 2.11 7.24 -6.19
N VAL A 106 2.95 8.27 -6.36
CA VAL A 106 3.71 8.92 -5.28
C VAL A 106 3.32 10.39 -5.28
N SER A 107 2.86 10.93 -4.15
CA SER A 107 2.54 12.35 -3.95
C SER A 107 3.35 12.97 -2.83
N GLY A 108 3.67 14.26 -2.96
CA GLY A 108 4.34 15.05 -1.94
C GLY A 108 4.54 16.51 -2.33
N SER A 109 4.95 17.33 -1.37
CA SER A 109 5.22 18.76 -1.59
C SER A 109 6.61 19.03 -2.19
N ASN A 110 7.50 18.03 -2.18
CA ASN A 110 8.82 18.12 -2.78
C ASN A 110 8.88 17.31 -4.08
N LYS A 111 8.91 18.01 -5.21
CA LYS A 111 8.99 17.41 -6.56
C LYS A 111 10.17 16.44 -6.72
N SER A 112 11.37 16.83 -6.30
CA SER A 112 12.57 15.98 -6.45
C SER A 112 12.45 14.71 -5.61
N TYR A 113 11.88 14.81 -4.42
CA TYR A 113 11.58 13.67 -3.58
C TYR A 113 10.62 12.69 -4.26
N VAL A 114 9.49 13.20 -4.78
CA VAL A 114 8.46 12.38 -5.45
C VAL A 114 9.05 11.63 -6.64
N ILE A 115 9.87 12.30 -7.47
CA ILE A 115 10.57 11.66 -8.60
C ILE A 115 11.51 10.55 -8.11
N ASN A 116 12.38 10.86 -7.14
CA ASN A 116 13.37 9.92 -6.63
C ASN A 116 12.73 8.68 -6.00
N GLU A 117 11.66 8.85 -5.19
CA GLU A 117 10.98 7.72 -4.57
C GLU A 117 10.23 6.89 -5.62
N SER A 118 9.67 7.51 -6.67
CA SER A 118 9.05 6.79 -7.80
C SER A 118 10.05 5.93 -8.56
N GLN A 119 11.21 6.49 -8.91
CA GLN A 119 12.30 5.77 -9.59
C GLN A 119 12.83 4.59 -8.77
N LYS A 120 12.95 4.79 -7.45
CA LYS A 120 13.34 3.74 -6.50
C LYS A 120 12.31 2.61 -6.45
N ILE A 121 11.01 2.93 -6.47
CA ILE A 121 9.95 1.92 -6.50
C ILE A 121 9.98 1.15 -7.83
N VAL A 122 10.04 1.84 -8.97
CA VAL A 122 10.16 1.21 -10.29
C VAL A 122 11.37 0.28 -10.36
N SER A 123 12.52 0.73 -9.88
CA SER A 123 13.73 -0.10 -9.84
C SER A 123 13.58 -1.35 -8.99
N TYR A 124 12.88 -1.25 -7.86
CA TYR A 124 12.60 -2.40 -7.01
C TYR A 124 11.63 -3.38 -7.66
N LEU A 125 10.54 -2.87 -8.25
CA LEU A 125 9.48 -3.67 -8.88
C LEU A 125 9.92 -4.33 -10.19
N HIS A 126 10.94 -3.80 -10.86
CA HIS A 126 11.54 -4.40 -12.05
C HIS A 126 11.99 -5.86 -11.84
N ILE A 127 12.38 -6.22 -10.61
CA ILE A 127 12.81 -7.58 -10.25
C ILE A 127 11.98 -8.22 -9.12
N HIS A 128 11.04 -7.48 -8.51
CA HIS A 128 10.14 -8.00 -7.48
C HIS A 128 8.69 -7.73 -7.87
N LEU A 129 8.05 -8.75 -8.43
CA LEU A 129 6.74 -8.61 -9.04
C LEU A 129 5.62 -8.48 -8.00
N LEU A 130 4.75 -7.49 -8.20
CA LEU A 130 3.47 -7.39 -7.51
C LEU A 130 2.55 -8.56 -7.89
N PRO A 131 1.57 -8.92 -7.05
CA PRO A 131 0.55 -9.91 -7.41
C PRO A 131 -0.09 -9.61 -8.76
N LYS A 132 -0.21 -10.62 -9.64
CA LYS A 132 -0.78 -10.49 -10.99
C LYS A 132 -2.30 -10.32 -10.96
N THR A 133 -2.76 -9.17 -10.47
CA THR A 133 -4.16 -8.77 -10.36
C THR A 133 -4.29 -7.25 -10.47
N MET A 134 -5.52 -6.72 -10.40
CA MET A 134 -5.74 -5.28 -10.28
C MET A 134 -5.42 -4.79 -8.87
N GLY A 135 -4.67 -3.70 -8.79
CA GLY A 135 -4.33 -3.07 -7.52
C GLY A 135 -3.95 -1.60 -7.64
N THR A 136 -3.79 -0.98 -6.49
CA THR A 136 -3.32 0.39 -6.33
C THR A 136 -2.15 0.42 -5.36
N LEU A 137 -1.16 1.25 -5.64
CA LEU A 137 -0.04 1.56 -4.76
C LEU A 137 -0.03 3.08 -4.61
N GLY A 138 -0.28 3.57 -3.40
CA GLY A 138 -0.19 4.99 -3.07
C GLY A 138 0.91 5.24 -2.04
N VAL A 139 1.79 6.20 -2.32
CA VAL A 139 2.77 6.73 -1.37
C VAL A 139 2.50 8.21 -1.20
N MET A 140 2.32 8.65 0.04
CA MET A 140 2.15 10.06 0.40
C MET A 140 3.32 10.49 1.29
N GLN A 141 4.06 11.50 0.85
CA GLN A 141 5.07 12.16 1.66
C GLN A 141 4.40 12.98 2.77
N THR A 142 4.70 12.68 4.03
CA THR A 142 4.23 13.45 5.18
C THR A 142 5.41 13.87 6.05
N ASN A 143 5.16 14.79 7.00
CA ASN A 143 6.20 15.25 7.93
C ASN A 143 6.73 14.12 8.85
N GLY A 144 5.99 13.02 9.01
CA GLY A 144 6.35 11.86 9.85
C GLY A 144 6.95 10.69 9.09
N GLY A 145 7.21 10.85 7.77
CA GLY A 145 7.70 9.81 6.88
C GLY A 145 6.74 9.57 5.72
N ASN A 146 6.83 8.39 5.11
CA ASN A 146 5.91 8.00 4.05
C ASN A 146 4.73 7.22 4.59
N HIS A 147 3.53 7.68 4.28
CA HIS A 147 2.34 6.87 4.41
C HIS A 147 2.18 6.10 3.12
N THR A 148 2.18 4.78 3.19
CA THR A 148 2.07 3.93 2.01
C THR A 148 0.98 2.93 2.20
N GLU A 149 0.15 2.80 1.19
CA GLU A 149 -1.00 1.93 1.16
C GLU A 149 -1.02 1.20 -0.18
N LEU A 150 -1.21 -0.11 -0.11
CA LEU A 150 -1.39 -0.96 -1.26
C LEU A 150 -2.69 -1.73 -1.09
N HIS A 151 -3.49 -1.75 -2.15
CA HIS A 151 -4.76 -2.47 -2.18
C HIS A 151 -4.82 -3.30 -3.44
N TRP A 152 -5.30 -4.54 -3.35
CA TRP A 152 -5.48 -5.40 -4.52
C TRP A 152 -6.66 -6.33 -4.34
N ALA A 153 -7.34 -6.63 -5.43
CA ALA A 153 -8.52 -7.48 -5.41
C ALA A 153 -8.22 -8.86 -5.98
N ILE A 154 -8.72 -9.92 -5.35
CA ILE A 154 -8.75 -11.28 -5.92
C ILE A 154 -10.14 -11.85 -5.68
N GLY A 155 -10.86 -12.17 -6.76
CA GLY A 155 -12.27 -12.56 -6.66
C GLY A 155 -13.08 -11.47 -5.99
N ASN A 156 -13.80 -11.81 -4.92
CA ASN A 156 -14.58 -10.87 -4.12
C ASN A 156 -13.86 -10.37 -2.87
N VAL A 157 -12.54 -10.54 -2.76
CA VAL A 157 -11.77 -10.08 -1.60
C VAL A 157 -10.85 -8.94 -2.02
N LEU A 158 -10.91 -7.84 -1.28
CA LEU A 158 -9.94 -6.75 -1.34
C LEU A 158 -8.94 -6.93 -0.21
N PHE A 159 -7.67 -7.04 -0.55
CA PHE A 159 -6.57 -7.09 0.40
C PHE A 159 -5.97 -5.70 0.55
N ALA A 160 -5.39 -5.43 1.72
CA ALA A 160 -4.74 -4.18 2.03
C ALA A 160 -3.44 -4.42 2.80
N ALA A 161 -2.45 -3.58 2.54
CA ALA A 161 -1.18 -3.51 3.25
C ALA A 161 -0.74 -2.06 3.36
N SER A 162 -0.31 -1.63 4.54
CA SER A 162 0.14 -0.26 4.76
C SER A 162 1.34 -0.16 5.68
N ASN A 163 2.06 0.95 5.56
CA ASN A 163 3.13 1.35 6.46
C ASN A 163 3.09 2.86 6.66
N TYR A 164 3.33 3.32 7.89
CA TYR A 164 3.17 4.72 8.27
C TYR A 164 4.46 5.54 8.17
N HIS A 165 5.61 4.90 8.01
CA HIS A 165 6.91 5.59 8.05
C HIS A 165 7.80 5.32 6.84
N GLN A 166 7.63 4.19 6.15
CA GLN A 166 8.56 3.69 5.15
C GLN A 166 7.81 3.10 3.96
N ALA A 167 7.96 3.73 2.79
CA ALA A 167 7.24 3.32 1.59
C ALA A 167 7.52 1.88 1.17
N MET A 168 8.79 1.49 1.21
CA MET A 168 9.20 0.17 0.74
C MET A 168 8.71 -0.99 1.61
N ASN A 169 8.35 -0.76 2.88
CA ASN A 169 7.97 -1.86 3.78
C ASN A 169 6.59 -2.43 3.44
N ALA A 170 5.62 -1.58 3.10
CA ALA A 170 4.32 -2.05 2.65
C ALA A 170 4.43 -2.81 1.32
N ILE A 171 5.25 -2.30 0.39
CA ILE A 171 5.51 -2.95 -0.91
C ILE A 171 6.12 -4.34 -0.71
N LYS A 172 7.16 -4.45 0.12
CA LYS A 172 7.79 -5.72 0.50
C LYS A 172 6.80 -6.69 1.15
N MET A 173 5.91 -6.18 2.00
CA MET A 173 4.87 -6.98 2.64
C MET A 173 3.92 -7.57 1.61
N VAL A 174 3.41 -6.77 0.66
CA VAL A 174 2.54 -7.26 -0.42
C VAL A 174 3.21 -8.35 -1.25
N ILE A 175 4.46 -8.14 -1.66
CA ILE A 175 5.22 -9.10 -2.47
C ILE A 175 5.47 -10.42 -1.71
N SER A 176 5.60 -10.35 -0.38
CA SER A 176 5.76 -11.54 0.46
C SER A 176 4.46 -12.31 0.70
N MET A 177 3.29 -11.72 0.42
CA MET A 177 2.02 -12.38 0.66
C MET A 177 1.80 -13.53 -0.31
N ARG A 178 1.41 -14.68 0.25
CA ARG A 178 1.09 -15.88 -0.52
C ARG A 178 -0.38 -16.21 -0.33
N MET A 179 -1.08 -16.39 -1.44
CA MET A 179 -2.40 -16.99 -1.43
C MET A 179 -2.22 -18.50 -1.25
N TYR A 180 -2.69 -19.01 -0.12
CA TYR A 180 -2.83 -20.45 0.04
C TYR A 180 -4.19 -20.86 -0.52
N PRO A 181 -4.26 -21.80 -1.47
CA PRO A 181 -5.53 -22.40 -1.88
C PRO A 181 -6.23 -22.88 -0.61
N SER A 182 -7.48 -22.48 -0.40
CA SER A 182 -8.27 -22.81 0.77
C SER A 182 -8.36 -24.34 0.93
N GLY A 183 -7.45 -24.96 1.66
CA GLY A 183 -7.51 -26.36 2.11
C GLY A 183 -7.73 -27.45 1.04
N LYS A 184 -7.67 -27.13 -0.25
CA LYS A 184 -7.69 -28.10 -1.35
C LYS A 184 -6.59 -27.74 -2.32
N SER A 185 -5.41 -28.32 -2.07
CA SER A 185 -4.39 -28.49 -3.09
C SER A 185 -4.90 -29.47 -4.14
N THR A 186 -5.70 -28.99 -5.09
CA THR A 186 -5.72 -29.60 -6.43
C THR A 186 -4.83 -28.71 -7.27
N GLY A 187 -3.58 -29.16 -7.38
CA GLY A 187 -2.47 -28.40 -7.93
C GLY A 187 -2.81 -27.75 -9.26
N VAL A 188 -2.72 -26.43 -9.29
CA VAL A 188 -2.21 -25.70 -10.44
C VAL A 188 -1.37 -24.57 -9.85
N GLN A 189 -0.07 -24.63 -10.09
CA GLN A 189 0.86 -23.54 -9.82
C GLN A 189 0.60 -22.43 -10.86
N TYR A 190 0.54 -21.18 -10.42
CA TYR A 190 0.63 -20.01 -11.28
C TYR A 190 2.06 -19.48 -11.28
#